data_AF-A0A2S0I6K6-F1
#
_entry.id   AF-A0A2S0I6K6-F1
#
_cell.length_a   1.000
_cell.length_b   1.000
_cell.length_c   1.000
_cell.angle_alpha   90.00
_cell.angle_beta   90.00
_cell.angle_gamma   90.00
#
_symmetry.space_group_name_H-M   'P 1'
#
loop_
_entity.id
_entity.type
_entity.pdbx_description
1 polymer ?
#
loop_
_entity_poly.entity_id
_entity_poly.type
_entity_poly.pdbx_seq_one_letter_code
_entity_poly.pdbx_strand_id
1 'polypeptide(L)'
;MPSQLPLDMLINLAKESTDEAARLLGRLTAERSNAQRQLSMLHDYRQDYLERLQTAMTSGMAASDCHNYQRFIGTLDDAIGQQQGVLRQAEENLTKGQLYWQQEKRKLNSYDALAQREQRAQALVESRREQRANDEYSARLVQRQASGMH
;
A
#
# COMPACT_ATOMS: atom_id res chain seq x y z
N MET A 1 -14.68 -31.75 -2.29
CA MET A 1 -13.39 -31.61 -3.00
C MET A 1 -12.95 -30.17 -2.87
N PRO A 2 -11.85 -29.83 -2.17
CA PRO A 2 -11.39 -28.45 -2.15
C PRO A 2 -10.85 -28.12 -3.55
N SER A 3 -11.45 -27.13 -4.20
CA SER A 3 -11.03 -26.64 -5.51
C SER A 3 -9.62 -26.03 -5.38
N GLN A 4 -8.59 -26.80 -5.70
CA GLN A 4 -7.22 -26.30 -5.81
C GLN A 4 -7.15 -25.41 -7.06
N LEU A 5 -7.26 -24.09 -6.85
CA LEU A 5 -7.06 -23.12 -7.92
C LEU A 5 -5.60 -23.22 -8.43
N PRO A 6 -5.36 -23.12 -9.75
CA PRO A 6 -4.02 -23.14 -10.31
C PRO A 6 -3.14 -22.03 -9.69
N LEU A 7 -1.87 -22.31 -9.44
CA LEU A 7 -0.94 -21.38 -8.78
C LEU A 7 -0.85 -20.03 -9.50
N ASP A 8 -0.88 -20.03 -10.85
CA ASP A 8 -0.88 -18.80 -11.65
C ASP A 8 -2.11 -17.92 -11.39
N MET A 9 -3.27 -18.54 -11.17
CA MET A 9 -4.50 -17.82 -10.81
C MET A 9 -4.38 -17.19 -9.42
N LEU A 10 -3.79 -17.90 -8.45
CA LEU A 10 -3.55 -17.37 -7.11
C LEU A 10 -2.56 -16.19 -7.14
N ILE A 11 -1.53 -16.25 -7.98
CA ILE A 11 -0.59 -15.15 -8.19
C ILE A 11 -1.30 -13.95 -8.78
N ASN A 12 -2.11 -14.13 -9.84
CA ASN A 12 -2.84 -13.02 -10.44
C ASN A 12 -3.79 -12.36 -9.45
N LEU A 13 -4.55 -13.15 -8.69
CA LEU A 13 -5.44 -12.62 -7.65
C LEU A 13 -4.68 -11.86 -6.56
N ALA A 14 -3.51 -12.36 -6.15
CA ALA A 14 -2.67 -11.68 -5.16
C ALA A 14 -2.04 -10.38 -5.71
N LYS A 15 -1.71 -10.33 -7.00
CA LYS A 15 -1.26 -9.10 -7.68
C LYS A 15 -2.37 -8.06 -7.70
N GLU A 16 -3.57 -8.44 -8.15
CA GLU A 16 -4.74 -7.56 -8.14
C GLU A 16 -5.04 -7.03 -6.74
N SER A 17 -5.05 -7.89 -5.73
CA SER A 17 -5.27 -7.51 -4.33
C SER A 17 -4.20 -6.53 -3.81
N THR A 18 -2.93 -6.75 -4.19
CA THR A 18 -1.81 -5.87 -3.83
C THR A 18 -1.95 -4.49 -4.49
N ASP A 19 -2.35 -4.46 -5.76
CA ASP A 19 -2.56 -3.23 -6.52
C ASP A 19 -3.75 -2.42 -5.98
N GLU A 20 -4.84 -3.10 -5.62
CA GLU A 20 -5.98 -2.49 -4.94
C GLU A 20 -5.59 -1.90 -3.58
N ALA A 21 -4.81 -2.64 -2.79
CA ALA A 21 -4.29 -2.16 -1.51
C ALA A 21 -3.39 -0.92 -1.70
N ALA A 22 -2.58 -0.89 -2.76
CA ALA A 22 -1.74 0.27 -3.09
C ALA A 22 -2.58 1.49 -3.49
N ARG A 23 -3.65 1.31 -4.29
CA ARG A 23 -4.59 2.39 -4.64
C ARG A 23 -5.32 2.92 -3.41
N LEU A 24 -5.75 2.04 -2.51
CA LEU A 24 -6.34 2.42 -1.22
C LEU A 24 -5.36 3.25 -0.39
N LEU A 25 -4.11 2.80 -0.28
CA LEU A 25 -3.08 3.52 0.46
C LEU A 25 -2.83 4.93 -0.11
N GLY A 26 -2.86 5.08 -1.44
CA GLY A 26 -2.79 6.37 -2.11
C GLY A 26 -3.94 7.30 -1.71
N ARG A 27 -5.18 6.78 -1.68
CA ARG A 27 -6.36 7.56 -1.23
C ARG A 27 -6.24 7.99 0.23
N LEU A 28 -5.87 7.07 1.13
CA LEU A 28 -5.69 7.34 2.56
C LEU A 28 -4.59 8.39 2.81
N THR A 29 -3.52 8.35 2.03
CA THR A 29 -2.44 9.35 2.09
C THR A 29 -2.95 10.73 1.69
N ALA A 30 -3.75 10.82 0.63
CA ALA A 30 -4.38 12.07 0.20
C ALA A 30 -5.37 12.60 1.24
N GLU A 31 -6.19 11.73 1.84
CA GLU A 31 -7.13 12.09 2.91
C GLU A 31 -6.41 12.67 4.13
N ARG A 32 -5.34 12.02 4.62
CA ARG A 32 -4.53 12.52 5.73
C ARG A 32 -3.89 13.87 5.39
N SER A 33 -3.36 14.03 4.18
CA SER A 33 -2.78 15.29 3.71
C SER A 33 -3.81 16.42 3.65
N ASN A 34 -5.02 16.13 3.17
CA ASN A 34 -6.12 17.09 3.13
C ASN A 34 -6.55 17.51 4.55
N ALA A 35 -6.70 16.54 5.47
CA ALA A 35 -7.05 16.81 6.85
C ALA A 35 -6.01 17.70 7.54
N GLN A 36 -4.72 17.42 7.31
CA GLN A 36 -3.61 18.23 7.82
C GLN A 36 -3.64 19.66 7.25
N ARG A 37 -3.85 19.82 5.94
CA ARG A 37 -3.94 21.15 5.31
C ARG A 37 -5.09 21.98 5.88
N GLN A 38 -6.27 21.37 6.06
CA GLN A 38 -7.42 22.02 6.67
C GLN A 38 -7.13 22.45 8.11
N LEU A 39 -6.47 21.59 8.89
CA LEU A 39 -6.07 21.94 10.26
C LEU A 39 -5.10 23.12 10.29
N SER A 40 -4.10 23.13 9.41
CA SER A 40 -3.17 24.26 9.28
C SER A 40 -3.90 25.56 8.91
N MET A 41 -4.82 25.52 7.93
CA MET A 41 -5.61 26.70 7.57
C MET A 41 -6.43 27.25 8.74
N LEU A 42 -7.00 26.38 9.59
CA LEU A 42 -7.74 26.82 10.78
C LEU A 42 -6.83 27.50 11.80
N HIS A 43 -5.61 26.98 12.00
CA HIS A 43 -4.62 27.60 12.87
C HIS A 43 -4.15 28.95 12.35
N ASP A 44 -3.84 29.05 11.04
CA ASP A 44 -3.42 30.29 10.41
C ASP A 44 -4.54 31.34 10.52
N TYR A 45 -5.77 30.96 10.21
CA TYR A 45 -6.92 31.86 10.30
C TYR A 45 -7.18 32.33 11.74
N ARG A 46 -7.03 31.45 12.73
CA ARG A 46 -7.12 31.82 14.15
C ARG A 46 -6.05 32.82 14.55
N GLN A 47 -4.81 32.63 14.09
CA GLN A 47 -3.70 33.53 14.38
C GLN A 47 -3.96 34.91 13.78
N ASP A 48 -4.30 34.99 12.50
CA ASP A 48 -4.67 36.24 11.82
C ASP A 48 -5.81 36.97 12.55
N TYR A 49 -6.79 36.20 13.05
CA TYR A 49 -7.94 36.76 13.75
C TYR A 49 -7.55 37.35 15.12
N LEU A 50 -6.64 36.71 15.85
CA LEU A 50 -6.11 37.22 17.12
C LEU A 50 -5.27 38.49 16.94
N GLU A 51 -4.48 38.58 15.88
CA GLU A 51 -3.69 39.79 15.57
C GLU A 51 -4.60 40.99 15.26
N ARG A 52 -5.69 40.76 14.52
CA ARG A 52 -6.71 41.79 14.27
C ARG A 52 -7.38 42.25 15.56
N LEU A 53 -7.71 41.32 16.45
CA LEU A 53 -8.29 41.64 17.76
C LEU A 53 -7.32 42.50 18.57
N GLN A 54 -6.05 42.11 18.66
CA GLN A 54 -5.03 42.87 19.39
C GLN A 54 -4.92 44.31 18.87
N THR A 55 -4.88 44.48 17.55
CA THR A 55 -4.84 45.80 16.90
C THR A 55 -6.08 46.62 17.24
N ALA A 56 -7.27 46.04 17.12
CA ALA A 56 -8.52 46.73 17.39
C ALA A 56 -8.70 47.08 18.88
N MET A 57 -8.17 46.28 19.80
CA MET A 57 -8.14 46.61 21.24
C MET A 57 -7.24 47.82 21.50
N THR A 58 -6.08 47.92 20.84
CA THR A 58 -5.17 49.08 21.00
C THR A 58 -5.75 50.39 20.46
N SER A 59 -6.65 50.34 19.47
CA SER A 59 -7.32 51.52 18.91
C SER A 59 -8.59 51.95 19.64
N GLY A 60 -9.00 51.23 20.70
CA GLY A 60 -10.26 51.46 21.41
C GLY A 60 -11.44 50.74 20.74
N MET A 61 -11.85 49.60 21.32
CA MET A 61 -12.93 48.74 20.82
C MET A 61 -14.19 48.84 21.68
N ALA A 62 -15.37 48.79 21.07
CA ALA A 62 -16.63 48.69 21.81
C ALA A 62 -16.77 47.31 22.49
N ALA A 63 -17.37 47.28 23.69
CA ALA A 63 -17.53 46.04 24.46
C ALA A 63 -18.33 44.95 23.70
N SER A 64 -19.30 45.34 22.87
CA SER A 64 -20.07 44.43 22.01
C SER A 64 -19.21 43.74 20.96
N ASP A 65 -18.22 44.44 20.41
CA ASP A 65 -17.31 43.88 19.42
C ASP A 65 -16.40 42.87 20.09
N CYS A 66 -15.83 43.21 21.25
CA CYS A 66 -15.00 42.30 22.05
C CYS A 66 -15.71 40.96 22.34
N HIS A 67 -17.00 41.02 22.71
CA HIS A 67 -17.81 39.82 22.94
C HIS A 67 -18.00 38.98 21.67
N ASN A 68 -18.25 39.61 20.53
CA ASN A 68 -18.38 38.91 19.25
C ASN A 68 -17.06 38.23 18.84
N TYR A 69 -15.92 38.89 19.06
CA TYR A 69 -14.59 38.33 18.83
C TYR A 69 -14.34 37.09 19.68
N GLN A 70 -14.62 37.15 20.98
CA GLN A 70 -14.45 36.01 21.90
C GLN A 70 -15.32 34.82 21.50
N ARG A 71 -16.58 35.05 21.11
CA ARG A 71 -17.46 33.99 20.62
C ARG A 71 -16.89 33.29 19.39
N PHE A 72 -16.40 34.06 18.42
CA PHE A 72 -15.86 33.49 17.19
C PHE A 72 -14.57 32.70 17.41
N ILE A 73 -13.70 33.16 18.31
CA ILE A 73 -12.53 32.37 18.74
C ILE A 73 -12.97 31.03 19.32
N GLY A 74 -14.01 31.01 20.15
CA GLY A 74 -14.59 29.75 20.65
C GLY A 74 -15.03 28.82 19.51
N THR A 75 -15.72 29.35 18.51
CA THR A 75 -16.11 28.57 17.31
C THR A 75 -14.89 28.01 16.55
N LEU A 76 -13.81 28.79 16.42
CA LEU A 76 -12.58 28.33 15.77
C LEU A 76 -11.87 27.24 16.60
N ASP A 77 -11.83 27.38 17.91
CA ASP A 77 -11.23 26.39 18.80
C ASP A 77 -12.01 25.05 18.73
N ASP A 78 -13.34 25.11 18.70
CA ASP A 78 -14.19 23.93 18.50
C ASP A 78 -13.93 23.28 17.13
N ALA A 79 -13.84 24.06 16.06
CA ALA A 79 -13.57 23.57 14.71
C ALA A 79 -12.16 22.93 14.61
N ILE A 80 -11.15 23.53 15.25
CA ILE A 80 -9.80 22.97 15.34
C ILE A 80 -9.85 21.63 16.08
N GLY A 81 -10.55 21.55 17.21
CA GLY A 81 -10.70 20.30 17.96
C GLY A 81 -11.36 19.19 17.12
N GLN A 82 -12.41 19.52 16.36
CA GLN A 82 -13.05 18.60 15.43
C GLN A 82 -12.08 18.14 14.32
N GLN A 83 -11.36 19.08 13.71
CA GLN A 83 -10.43 18.78 12.62
C GLN A 83 -9.22 17.96 13.09
N GLN A 84 -8.75 18.15 14.33
CA GLN A 84 -7.76 17.27 14.96
C GLN A 84 -8.28 15.84 15.10
N GLY A 85 -9.57 15.68 15.44
CA GLY A 85 -10.24 14.37 15.43
C GLY A 85 -10.21 13.71 14.06
N VAL A 86 -10.54 14.46 13.00
CA VAL A 86 -10.49 13.98 11.60
C VAL A 86 -9.07 13.56 11.22
N LEU A 87 -8.06 14.37 11.55
CA LEU A 87 -6.66 14.05 11.25
C LEU A 87 -6.21 12.76 11.94
N ARG A 88 -6.53 12.60 13.23
CA ARG A 88 -6.22 11.36 13.98
C ARG A 88 -6.86 10.14 13.33
N GLN A 89 -8.14 10.24 12.94
CA GLN A 89 -8.82 9.13 12.27
C GLN A 89 -8.19 8.79 10.92
N ALA A 90 -7.78 9.81 10.15
CA ALA A 90 -7.09 9.61 8.88
C ALA A 90 -5.71 8.96 9.07
N GLU A 91 -4.97 9.33 10.12
CA GLU A 91 -3.69 8.71 10.48
C GLU A 91 -3.86 7.24 10.89
N GLU A 92 -4.86 6.92 11.72
CA GLU A 92 -5.18 5.52 12.05
C GLU A 92 -5.55 4.70 10.82
N ASN A 93 -6.36 5.26 9.92
CA ASN A 93 -6.75 4.59 8.69
C ASN A 93 -5.55 4.37 7.78
N LEU A 94 -4.66 5.36 7.68
CA LEU A 94 -3.41 5.24 6.93
C LEU A 94 -2.53 4.11 7.48
N THR A 95 -2.36 4.01 8.80
CA THR A 95 -1.63 2.92 9.44
C THR A 95 -2.26 1.56 9.14
N LYS A 96 -3.58 1.43 9.25
CA LYS A 96 -4.31 0.19 8.88
C LYS A 96 -4.11 -0.16 7.41
N GLY A 97 -4.18 0.83 6.52
CA GLY A 97 -3.94 0.66 5.09
C GLY A 97 -2.52 0.20 4.77
N GLN A 98 -1.51 0.71 5.47
CA GLN A 98 -0.11 0.27 5.33
C GLN A 98 0.05 -1.19 5.73
N LEU A 99 -0.53 -1.59 6.86
CA LEU A 99 -0.48 -2.98 7.32
C LEU A 99 -1.17 -3.94 6.35
N TYR A 100 -2.34 -3.55 5.84
CA TYR A 100 -3.07 -4.32 4.83
C TYR A 100 -2.25 -4.50 3.54
N TRP A 101 -1.68 -3.42 3.01
CA TRP A 101 -0.82 -3.50 1.83
C TRP A 101 0.40 -4.41 2.05
N GLN A 102 1.05 -4.32 3.21
CA GLN A 102 2.15 -5.22 3.56
C GLN A 102 1.73 -6.68 3.61
N GLN A 103 0.53 -6.98 4.11
CA GLN A 103 -0.02 -8.34 4.16
C GLN A 103 -0.25 -8.90 2.76
N GLU A 104 -0.91 -8.15 1.87
CA GLU A 104 -1.15 -8.57 0.49
C GLU A 104 0.18 -8.75 -0.27
N LYS A 105 1.14 -7.85 -0.05
CA LYS A 105 2.47 -7.98 -0.65
C LYS A 105 3.22 -9.23 -0.18
N ARG A 106 3.13 -9.56 1.11
CA ARG A 106 3.72 -10.80 1.66
C ARG A 106 3.06 -12.05 1.05
N LYS A 107 1.74 -12.03 0.87
CA LYS A 107 0.99 -13.12 0.24
C LYS A 107 1.44 -13.34 -1.21
N LEU A 108 1.53 -12.27 -2.00
CA LEU A 108 2.05 -12.31 -3.36
C LEU A 108 3.47 -12.91 -3.41
N ASN A 109 4.39 -12.38 -2.60
CA ASN A 109 5.76 -12.88 -2.55
C ASN A 109 5.82 -14.38 -2.19
N SER A 110 4.91 -14.87 -1.34
CA SER A 110 4.84 -16.27 -0.95
C SER A 110 4.43 -17.16 -2.13
N TYR A 111 3.46 -16.72 -2.94
CA TYR A 111 3.08 -17.45 -4.15
C TYR A 111 4.17 -17.41 -5.22
N ASP A 112 4.82 -16.28 -5.43
CA ASP A 112 5.94 -16.17 -6.36
C ASP A 112 7.09 -17.12 -5.98
N ALA A 113 7.41 -17.22 -4.68
CA ALA A 113 8.41 -18.14 -4.18
C ALA A 113 8.03 -19.62 -4.43
N LEU A 114 6.75 -19.96 -4.24
CA LEU A 114 6.24 -21.30 -4.53
C LEU A 114 6.33 -21.62 -6.02
N ALA A 115 5.96 -20.69 -6.90
CA ALA A 115 6.03 -20.89 -8.35
C ALA A 115 7.46 -21.07 -8.84
N GLN A 116 8.40 -20.28 -8.33
CA GLN A 116 9.83 -20.45 -8.64
C GLN A 116 10.36 -21.83 -8.22
N ARG A 117 9.88 -22.35 -7.08
CA ARG A 117 10.28 -23.69 -6.61
C ARG A 117 9.73 -24.79 -7.51
N GLU A 118 8.46 -24.69 -7.92
CA GLU A 118 7.84 -25.63 -8.86
C GLU A 118 8.56 -25.64 -10.22
N GLN A 119 8.86 -24.45 -10.77
CA GLN A 119 9.62 -24.32 -12.03
C GLN A 119 11.00 -24.96 -11.95
N ARG A 120 11.74 -24.74 -10.85
CA ARG A 120 13.05 -25.38 -10.63
C ARG A 120 12.94 -26.90 -10.53
N ALA A 121 11.90 -27.40 -9.85
CA ALA A 121 11.68 -28.84 -9.74
C ALA A 121 11.37 -29.48 -11.11
N GLN A 122 10.53 -28.82 -11.92
CA GLN A 122 10.20 -29.26 -13.28
C GLN A 122 11.43 -29.26 -14.19
N ALA A 123 12.22 -28.19 -14.20
CA ALA A 123 13.45 -28.10 -14.99
C ALA A 123 14.46 -29.20 -14.63
N LEU A 124 14.58 -29.56 -13.35
CA LEU A 124 15.43 -30.68 -12.91
C LEU A 124 14.92 -32.03 -13.43
N VAL A 125 13.60 -32.25 -13.46
CA VAL A 125 13.01 -33.48 -14.00
C VAL A 125 13.20 -33.56 -15.51
N GLU A 126 12.99 -32.47 -16.23
CA GLU A 126 13.19 -32.39 -17.68
C GLU A 126 14.65 -32.61 -18.06
N SER A 127 15.59 -31.92 -17.40
CA SER A 127 17.02 -32.11 -17.63
C SER A 127 17.46 -33.57 -17.43
N ARG A 128 16.94 -34.27 -16.40
CA ARG A 128 17.22 -35.70 -16.20
C ARG A 128 16.62 -36.58 -17.30
N ARG A 129 15.44 -36.23 -17.83
CA ARG A 129 14.81 -36.97 -18.94
C ARG A 129 15.61 -36.79 -20.24
N GLU A 130 16.03 -35.57 -20.54
CA GLU A 130 16.85 -35.24 -21.70
C GLU A 130 18.22 -35.94 -21.63
N GLN A 131 18.87 -35.91 -20.46
CA GLN A 131 20.13 -36.61 -20.25
C GLN A 131 19.99 -38.11 -20.55
N ARG A 132 18.97 -38.77 -19.98
CA ARG A 132 18.71 -40.20 -20.24
C ARG A 132 18.46 -40.49 -21.72
N ALA A 133 17.66 -39.66 -22.40
CA ALA A 133 17.37 -39.83 -23.82
C ALA A 133 18.63 -39.69 -24.69
N ASN A 134 19.50 -38.73 -24.36
CA ASN A 134 20.78 -38.54 -25.05
C ASN A 134 21.75 -39.70 -24.81
N ASP A 135 21.80 -40.22 -23.58
CA ASP A 135 22.63 -41.38 -23.22
C ASP A 135 22.18 -42.63 -23.99
N GLU A 136 20.86 -42.89 -24.04
CA GLU A 136 20.29 -44.00 -24.83
C GLU A 136 20.58 -43.87 -26.32
N TYR A 137 20.44 -42.67 -26.88
CA TYR A 137 20.73 -42.42 -28.29
C TYR A 137 22.22 -42.67 -28.61
N SER A 138 23.11 -42.16 -27.76
CA SER A 138 24.56 -42.33 -27.89
C SER A 138 24.96 -43.80 -27.79
N ALA A 139 24.39 -44.54 -26.83
CA ALA A 139 24.62 -45.97 -26.68
C ALA A 139 24.19 -46.77 -27.93
N ARG A 140 23.02 -46.45 -28.51
CA ARG A 140 22.55 -47.08 -29.76
C ARG A 140 23.46 -46.76 -30.95
N LEU A 141 23.99 -45.55 -31.04
CA LEU A 141 24.90 -45.15 -32.11
C LEU A 141 26.22 -45.94 -32.04
N VAL A 142 26.81 -46.04 -30.85
CA VAL A 142 28.03 -46.83 -30.60
C VAL A 142 27.80 -48.29 -30.95
N GLN A 143 26.66 -48.86 -30.54
CA GLN A 143 26.34 -50.26 -30.81
C GLN A 143 26.20 -50.55 -32.32
N ARG A 144 25.64 -49.61 -33.08
CA ARG A 144 25.56 -49.69 -34.56
C ARG A 144 26.93 -49.61 -35.22
N GLN A 145 27.82 -48.73 -34.75
CA GLN A 145 29.18 -48.62 -35.27
C GLN A 145 30.00 -49.89 -34.99
N ALA A 146 29.88 -50.46 -33.79
CA ALA A 146 30.54 -51.72 -33.42
C ALA A 146 30.03 -52.91 -34.26
N SER A 147 28.73 -52.91 -34.61
CA SER A 147 28.12 -53.98 -35.42
C SER A 147 28.42 -53.87 -36.93
N GLY A 148 28.94 -52.72 -37.41
CA GLY A 148 29.32 -52.50 -38.80
C GLY A 148 30.82 -52.64 -39.08
N MET A 149 31.63 -52.97 -38.06
CA MET A 149 33.08 -53.25 -38.18
C MET A 149 33.41 -54.75 -38.20
N HIS A 150 32.40 -55.62 -38.34
CA HIS A 150 32.52 -57.06 -38.56
C HIS A 150 32.01 -57.42 -39.95
#